data_AF-A0A2E0RZ10-F1
#
_entry.id   AF-A0A2E0RZ10-F1
#
_cell.length_a   1.000
_cell.length_b   1.000
_cell.length_c   1.000
_cell.angle_alpha   90.00
_cell.angle_beta   90.00
_cell.angle_gamma   90.00
#
_symmetry.space_group_name_H-M   'P 1'
#
loop_
_entity.id
_entity.type
_entity.pdbx_description
1 polymer ?
#
loop_
_entity_poly.entity_id
_entity_poly.type
_entity_poly.pdbx_seq_one_letter_code
_entity_poly.pdbx_strand_id
1 'polypeptide(L)'
;MMNVHVMTQCRENYGAHDWDGAGECPQMWKYKGGEDYIIVGAPSVEDAEHFVEYRVCSESEYSSEEVISATEVDEGFRTEKEIYSDELAPVRIDWTERFLSKWCRGGWNWLSAPLTKEIPAGI
;
A
#
# COMPACT_ATOMS: atom_id res chain seq x y z
N MET A 1 7.14 -3.83 -19.01
CA MET A 1 7.31 -3.75 -17.55
C MET A 1 7.89 -2.39 -17.26
N MET A 2 7.28 -1.65 -16.35
CA MET A 2 7.61 -0.25 -16.05
C MET A 2 7.80 -0.07 -14.55
N ASN A 3 8.49 1.01 -14.15
CA ASN A 3 8.53 1.40 -12.76
C ASN A 3 7.47 2.47 -12.52
N VAL A 4 6.74 2.35 -11.42
CA VAL A 4 5.64 3.27 -11.10
C VAL A 4 5.90 3.86 -9.73
N HIS A 5 5.95 5.19 -9.65
CA HIS A 5 5.92 5.92 -8.39
C HIS A 5 4.47 6.12 -7.99
N VAL A 6 4.10 5.54 -6.84
CA VAL A 6 2.77 5.66 -6.24
C VAL A 6 2.91 6.43 -4.93
N MET A 7 2.11 7.48 -4.78
CA MET A 7 2.07 8.31 -3.58
C MET A 7 0.78 8.05 -2.83
N THR A 8 0.89 7.87 -1.51
CA THR A 8 -0.28 7.74 -0.63
C THR A 8 -0.45 8.95 0.28
N GLN A 9 -1.61 9.00 0.92
CA GLN A 9 -1.99 10.00 1.90
C GLN A 9 -2.62 9.31 3.10
N CYS A 10 -2.04 9.48 4.28
CA CYS A 10 -2.62 8.99 5.51
C CYS A 10 -3.65 10.00 6.05
N ARG A 11 -4.67 9.49 6.74
CA ARG A 11 -5.65 10.28 7.49
C ARG A 11 -5.82 9.63 8.84
N GLU A 12 -5.82 10.46 9.88
CA GLU A 12 -6.11 10.03 11.25
C GLU A 12 -7.47 10.56 11.65
N ASN A 13 -8.34 9.70 12.20
CA ASN A 13 -9.63 10.11 12.71
C ASN A 13 -9.50 10.52 14.18
N TYR A 14 -9.49 11.83 14.43
CA TYR A 14 -9.46 12.36 15.80
C TYR A 14 -10.78 12.11 16.54
N GLY A 15 -11.87 11.86 15.82
CA GLY A 15 -13.17 11.54 16.40
C GLY A 15 -13.20 10.16 17.07
N ALA A 16 -12.29 9.27 16.66
CA ALA A 16 -12.15 7.95 17.25
C ALA A 16 -11.44 7.96 18.61
N HIS A 17 -10.72 9.03 18.97
CA HIS A 17 -9.94 9.09 20.22
C HIS A 17 -10.83 9.09 21.48
N ASP A 18 -12.00 9.70 21.40
CA ASP A 18 -12.99 9.79 22.49
C ASP A 18 -14.22 8.89 22.25
N TRP A 19 -14.18 8.05 21.20
CA TRP A 19 -15.30 7.17 20.85
C TRP A 19 -15.34 5.97 21.80
N ASP A 20 -16.51 5.71 22.38
CA ASP A 20 -16.74 4.58 23.30
C ASP A 20 -16.93 3.24 22.57
N GLY A 21 -16.86 3.22 21.24
CA GLY A 21 -17.06 2.04 20.40
C GLY A 21 -18.53 1.68 20.15
N ALA A 22 -19.48 2.48 20.62
CA ALA A 22 -20.91 2.27 20.39
C ALA A 22 -21.45 3.22 19.32
N GLY A 23 -22.37 2.73 18.48
CA GLY A 23 -22.93 3.51 17.38
C GLY A 23 -21.93 3.73 16.25
N GLU A 24 -22.08 4.84 15.53
CA GLU A 24 -21.14 5.24 14.47
C GLU A 24 -20.01 6.08 15.07
N CYS A 25 -18.76 5.80 14.68
CA CYS A 25 -17.62 6.62 15.09
C CYS A 25 -17.76 8.03 14.52
N PRO A 26 -17.54 9.10 15.32
CA PRO A 26 -17.44 10.47 14.80
C PRO A 26 -16.33 10.58 13.75
N GLN A 27 -16.58 11.29 12.65
CA GLN A 27 -15.69 11.36 11.49
C GLN A 27 -14.95 12.71 11.45
N MET A 28 -13.84 12.82 12.18
CA MET A 28 -13.01 14.03 12.28
C MET A 28 -11.61 13.76 11.73
N TRP A 29 -11.53 13.61 10.40
CA TRP A 29 -10.32 13.23 9.71
C TRP A 29 -9.32 14.38 9.58
N LYS A 30 -8.06 14.09 9.92
CA LYS A 30 -6.92 14.97 9.68
C LYS A 30 -5.94 14.30 8.73
N TYR A 31 -5.71 14.93 7.59
CA TYR A 31 -4.67 14.53 6.65
C TYR A 31 -3.28 14.61 7.30
N LYS A 32 -2.53 13.51 7.22
CA LYS A 32 -1.13 13.33 7.64
C LYS A 32 -0.36 12.81 6.44
N GLY A 33 0.85 13.30 6.16
CA GLY A 33 1.61 12.82 4.99
C GLY A 33 1.57 11.30 4.83
N GLY A 34 1.63 10.79 3.60
CA GLY A 34 1.70 9.35 3.37
C GLY A 34 3.10 8.90 3.00
N GLU A 35 3.14 7.82 2.23
CA GLU A 35 4.35 7.13 1.83
C GLU A 35 4.57 7.22 0.32
N ASP A 36 5.84 7.13 -0.07
CA ASP A 36 6.26 7.03 -1.46
C ASP A 36 6.60 5.56 -1.75
N TYR A 37 5.92 4.94 -2.71
CA TYR A 37 6.18 3.57 -3.16
C TYR A 37 6.72 3.58 -4.59
N ILE A 38 7.78 2.80 -4.85
CA ILE A 38 8.25 2.51 -6.20
C ILE A 38 7.95 1.03 -6.49
N ILE A 39 6.96 0.79 -7.35
CA ILE A 39 6.63 -0.55 -7.83
C ILE A 39 7.48 -0.84 -9.06
N VAL A 40 8.42 -1.78 -8.91
CA VAL A 40 9.41 -2.10 -9.94
C VAL A 40 8.87 -3.20 -10.84
N GLY A 41 8.87 -2.97 -12.15
CA GLY A 41 8.50 -3.98 -13.14
C GLY A 41 6.99 -4.27 -13.25
N ALA A 42 6.13 -3.31 -12.92
CA ALA A 42 4.68 -3.45 -13.08
C ALA A 42 4.27 -3.60 -14.58
N PRO A 43 3.15 -4.28 -14.89
CA PRO A 43 2.64 -4.38 -16.25
C PRO A 43 2.06 -3.06 -16.77
N SER A 44 1.39 -2.29 -15.89
CA SER A 44 0.88 -0.95 -16.17
C SER A 44 0.88 -0.07 -14.90
N VAL A 45 0.60 1.23 -15.07
CA VAL A 45 0.43 2.18 -13.94
C VAL A 45 -0.77 1.78 -13.09
N GLU A 46 -1.89 1.41 -13.71
CA GLU A 46 -3.12 1.02 -13.03
C GLU A 46 -2.94 -0.27 -12.21
N ASP A 47 -2.15 -1.23 -12.73
CA ASP A 47 -1.82 -2.45 -11.99
C ASP A 47 -1.00 -2.15 -10.73
N ALA A 48 -0.04 -1.21 -10.81
CA ALA A 48 0.72 -0.75 -9.65
C ALA A 48 -0.14 0.02 -8.65
N GLU A 49 -0.98 0.95 -9.13
CA GLU A 49 -1.91 1.73 -8.33
C GLU A 49 -2.87 0.80 -7.56
N HIS A 50 -3.56 -0.10 -8.26
CA HIS A 50 -4.48 -1.06 -7.64
C HIS A 50 -3.77 -1.99 -6.65
N PHE A 51 -2.53 -2.40 -6.93
CA PHE A 51 -1.77 -3.19 -5.96
C PHE A 51 -1.56 -2.40 -4.65
N VAL A 52 -1.12 -1.14 -4.73
CA VAL A 52 -0.90 -0.30 -3.53
C VAL A 52 -2.23 -0.07 -2.81
N GLU A 53 -3.27 0.36 -3.52
CA GLU A 53 -4.59 0.63 -2.92
C GLU A 53 -5.17 -0.59 -2.19
N TYR A 54 -5.26 -1.73 -2.87
CA TYR A 54 -5.97 -2.89 -2.33
C TYR A 54 -5.10 -3.82 -1.47
N ARG A 55 -3.77 -3.79 -1.65
CA ARG A 55 -2.87 -4.72 -0.94
C ARG A 55 -1.93 -4.01 0.02
N VAL A 56 -1.71 -2.71 -0.06
CA VAL A 56 -0.76 -1.99 0.81
C VAL A 56 -1.44 -1.02 1.77
N CYS A 57 -2.25 -0.09 1.25
CA CYS A 57 -2.97 0.92 2.05
C CYS A 57 -3.76 0.28 3.19
N SER A 58 -4.28 1.01 4.18
CA SER A 58 -5.14 0.39 5.21
C SER A 58 -6.29 1.30 5.61
N GLU A 59 -7.39 0.74 6.09
CA GLU A 59 -8.56 1.51 6.49
C GLU A 59 -9.19 0.92 7.76
N SER A 60 -9.59 1.80 8.66
CA SER A 60 -10.30 1.53 9.91
C SER A 60 -11.00 2.81 10.38
N GLU A 61 -11.77 2.71 11.46
CA GLU A 61 -12.39 3.89 12.11
C GLU A 61 -11.36 4.90 12.66
N TYR A 62 -10.11 4.48 12.91
CA TYR A 62 -9.07 5.31 13.53
C TYR A 62 -8.12 5.95 12.52
N SER A 63 -7.88 5.27 11.40
CA SER A 63 -6.94 5.70 10.38
C SER A 63 -7.29 5.13 9.02
N SER A 64 -7.04 5.90 7.97
CA SER A 64 -7.06 5.43 6.59
C SER A 64 -5.81 5.88 5.83
N GLU A 65 -5.46 5.14 4.80
CA GLU A 65 -4.46 5.49 3.81
C GLU A 65 -5.08 5.28 2.42
N GLU A 66 -4.87 6.22 1.51
CA GLU A 66 -5.41 6.18 0.15
C GLU A 66 -4.33 6.56 -0.87
N VAL A 67 -4.37 5.99 -2.07
CA VAL A 67 -3.53 6.44 -3.18
C VAL A 67 -4.00 7.80 -3.68
N ILE A 68 -3.08 8.74 -3.85
CA ILE A 68 -3.36 10.10 -4.38
C ILE A 68 -2.70 10.36 -5.73
N SER A 69 -1.72 9.54 -6.12
CA SER A 69 -1.06 9.65 -7.42
C SER A 69 -0.35 8.33 -7.77
N ALA A 70 -0.37 7.99 -9.06
CA ALA A 70 0.46 6.94 -9.65
C ALA A 70 1.03 7.47 -10.97
N THR A 71 2.33 7.35 -11.18
CA THR A 71 2.99 7.88 -12.39
C THR A 71 4.16 6.98 -12.79
N GLU A 72 4.26 6.68 -14.09
CA GLU A 72 5.40 5.95 -14.65
C GLU A 72 6.69 6.77 -14.48
N VAL A 73 7.76 6.09 -14.08
CA VAL A 73 9.08 6.69 -13.87
C VAL A 73 10.17 5.85 -14.50
N ASP A 74 11.30 6.49 -14.81
CA ASP A 74 12.46 5.83 -15.39
C ASP A 74 13.11 4.81 -14.42
N GLU A 75 13.90 3.90 -14.98
CA GLU A 75 14.74 3.01 -14.20
C GLU A 75 15.76 3.80 -13.35
N GLY A 76 15.91 3.41 -12.08
CA GLY A 76 16.80 4.11 -11.15
C GLY A 76 16.26 5.45 -10.63
N PHE A 77 14.98 5.77 -10.90
CA PHE A 77 14.31 6.94 -10.33
C PHE A 77 14.50 7.01 -8.80
N ARG A 78 14.80 8.23 -8.33
CA ARG A 78 14.92 8.58 -6.92
C ARG A 78 13.99 9.76 -6.62
N THR A 79 13.27 9.69 -5.50
CA THR A 79 12.43 10.80 -5.06
C THR A 79 13.30 11.96 -4.56
N GLU A 80 12.76 13.17 -4.54
CA GLU A 80 13.46 14.33 -3.98
C GLU A 80 13.88 14.09 -2.51
N LYS A 81 12.99 13.44 -1.73
CA LYS A 81 13.25 13.07 -0.33
C LYS A 81 14.42 12.10 -0.22
N GLU A 82 14.48 11.08 -1.07
CA GLU A 82 15.57 10.11 -1.09
C GLU A 82 16.90 10.73 -1.52
N ILE A 83 16.88 11.67 -2.47
CA ILE A 83 18.09 12.41 -2.88
C ILE A 83 18.63 13.22 -1.69
N TYR A 84 17.74 13.78 -0.87
CA TYR A 84 18.10 14.53 0.33
C TYR A 84 18.65 13.64 1.45
N SER A 85 18.01 12.49 1.71
CA SER A 85 18.44 11.53 2.73
C SER A 85 17.97 10.12 2.40
N ASP A 86 18.87 9.15 2.51
CA ASP A 86 18.55 7.72 2.34
C ASP A 86 17.57 7.21 3.42
N GLU A 87 17.48 7.89 4.57
CA GLU A 87 16.47 7.57 5.61
C GLU A 87 15.04 7.89 5.16
N LEU A 88 14.88 8.71 4.12
CA LEU A 88 13.60 9.08 3.51
C LEU A 88 13.39 8.38 2.16
N ALA A 89 14.12 7.29 1.92
CA ALA A 89 13.98 6.50 0.71
C ALA A 89 12.57 5.92 0.58
N PRO A 90 12.00 5.87 -0.64
CA PRO A 90 10.70 5.28 -0.86
C PRO A 90 10.75 3.76 -0.63
N VAL A 91 9.59 3.18 -0.35
CA VAL A 91 9.41 1.74 -0.28
C VAL A 91 9.49 1.16 -1.69
N ARG A 92 10.48 0.30 -1.95
CA ARG A 92 10.63 -0.40 -3.24
C ARG A 92 10.06 -1.81 -3.16
N ILE A 93 9.16 -2.14 -4.10
CA ILE A 93 8.52 -3.46 -4.19
C ILE A 93 8.69 -3.99 -5.61
N ASP A 94 9.35 -5.13 -5.75
CA ASP A 94 9.41 -5.87 -7.02
C ASP A 94 8.03 -6.46 -7.33
N TRP A 95 7.51 -6.19 -8.53
CA TRP A 95 6.20 -6.68 -8.96
C TRP A 95 6.08 -8.20 -8.85
N THR A 96 7.13 -8.95 -9.18
CA THR A 96 7.12 -10.42 -9.16
C THR A 96 7.08 -10.98 -7.74
N GLU A 97 7.64 -10.27 -6.78
CA GLU A 97 7.68 -10.66 -5.36
C GLU A 97 6.69 -9.88 -4.48
N ARG A 98 5.84 -9.04 -5.08
CA ARG A 98 5.00 -8.06 -4.37
C ARG A 98 4.13 -8.64 -3.26
N PHE A 99 3.66 -9.87 -3.42
CA PHE A 99 2.86 -10.55 -2.41
C PHE A 99 3.67 -11.09 -1.23
N LEU A 100 4.99 -11.18 -1.36
CA LEU A 100 5.93 -11.49 -0.29
C LEU A 100 6.45 -10.23 0.42
N SER A 101 6.09 -9.03 -0.04
CA SER A 101 6.47 -7.77 0.63
C SER A 101 5.83 -7.66 2.02
N LYS A 102 6.58 -7.16 3.01
CA LYS A 102 6.06 -6.94 4.38
C LYS A 102 4.96 -5.89 4.45
N TRP A 103 4.89 -5.05 3.42
CA TRP A 103 3.89 -4.02 3.24
C TRP A 103 2.61 -4.55 2.59
N CYS A 104 2.67 -5.75 1.98
CA CYS A 104 1.49 -6.40 1.45
C CYS A 104 0.65 -6.99 2.60
N ARG A 105 -0.56 -6.46 2.79
CA ARG A 105 -1.57 -6.97 3.72
C ARG A 105 -1.84 -8.44 3.44
N GLY A 106 -1.52 -9.29 4.42
CA GLY A 106 -1.67 -10.74 4.30
C GLY A 106 -0.54 -11.47 3.56
N GLY A 107 0.51 -10.78 3.12
CA GLY A 107 1.62 -11.39 2.37
C GLY A 107 2.48 -12.39 3.16
N TRP A 108 2.72 -12.14 4.45
CA TRP A 108 3.66 -12.94 5.26
C TRP A 108 3.03 -14.13 5.99
N ASN A 109 1.71 -14.10 6.20
CA ASN A 109 0.98 -15.12 6.98
C ASN A 109 -0.09 -15.90 6.20
N TRP A 110 -0.43 -15.53 4.96
CA TRP A 110 -1.37 -16.32 4.14
C TRP A 110 -0.69 -17.35 3.23
N LEU A 111 0.54 -17.10 2.79
CA LEU A 111 1.31 -18.04 1.94
C LEU A 111 2.10 -19.09 2.75
N SER A 112 2.19 -18.94 4.07
CA SER A 112 2.72 -19.94 5.00
C SER A 112 1.67 -20.99 5.41
N ALA A 113 0.43 -20.88 4.91
CA ALA A 113 -0.41 -22.05 4.76
C ALA A 113 0.13 -22.87 3.59
N PRO A 114 0.54 -24.15 3.78
CA PRO A 114 1.03 -24.96 2.68
C PRO A 114 0.01 -24.95 1.54
N LEU A 115 0.49 -24.73 0.32
CA LEU A 115 -0.22 -24.97 -0.95
C LEU A 115 -0.52 -26.48 -1.08
N THR A 116 -1.40 -26.99 -0.24
CA THR A 116 -1.99 -28.33 -0.36
C THR A 116 -3.47 -28.21 -0.08
N LYS A 117 -4.20 -27.54 -0.97
CA LYS A 117 -5.56 -27.97 -1.27
C LYS A 117 -5.71 -28.02 -2.78
N GLU A 118 -5.78 -29.25 -3.24
CA GLU A 118 -6.15 -29.65 -4.58
C GLU A 118 -7.31 -28.79 -5.09
N ILE A 119 -7.19 -28.33 -6.33
CA ILE A 119 -8.31 -27.80 -7.10
C ILE A 119 -9.30 -28.96 -7.25
N PRO A 120 -10.56 -28.88 -6.77
CA PRO A 120 -11.53 -29.90 -7.09
C PRO A 120 -11.77 -29.85 -8.59
N ALA A 121 -11.46 -30.95 -9.28
CA ALA A 121 -11.84 -31.14 -10.65
C ALA A 121 -13.38 -31.20 -10.74
N GLY A 122 -13.97 -30.17 -11.37
CA GLY A 122 -15.33 -30.18 -11.90
C GLY A 122 -16.45 -29.86 -10.91
N ILE A 123 -17.26 -28.85 -11.26
CA ILE A 123 -18.65 -28.98 -11.73
C ILE A 123 -18.86 -27.93 -12.83
#